data_AF-V9F7Z2-F1
#
_entry.id   AF-V9F7Z2-F1
#
_cell.length_a   1.000
_cell.length_b   1.000
_cell.length_c   1.000
_cell.angle_alpha   90.00
_cell.angle_beta   90.00
_cell.angle_gamma   90.00
#
_symmetry.space_group_name_H-M   'P 1'
#
loop_
_entity.id
_entity.type
_entity.pdbx_description
1 polymer ?
#
loop_
_entity_poly.entity_id
_entity_poly.type
_entity_poly.pdbx_seq_one_letter_code
_entity_poly.pdbx_strand_id
1 'polypeptide(L)'
;MRSFITASTFFLLFQHSISTPSILATTECSLDVSYPIKTILDDGNLFGTCAVEFSGVHIDIRSLFDVLSFSKRDFLRFCRAPSCIKPVKSLLQTIPSDCLIVYHGTARNLSEEVSALYHQCAQVVGTADKTDEDYVYRYFLD
;
A
#
# COMPACT_ATOMS: atom_id res chain seq x y z
N MET A 1 -33.41 -9.44 -51.04
CA MET A 1 -32.39 -8.95 -50.09
C MET A 1 -33.12 -8.10 -49.07
N ARG A 2 -33.39 -8.65 -47.89
CA ARG A 2 -34.21 -8.04 -46.82
C ARG A 2 -33.29 -7.37 -45.79
N SER A 3 -33.81 -6.28 -45.23
CA SER A 3 -33.40 -5.42 -44.10
C SER A 3 -32.57 -6.11 -43.00
N PHE A 4 -31.76 -5.43 -42.16
CA PHE A 4 -32.20 -4.51 -41.11
C PHE A 4 -31.14 -3.49 -40.67
N ILE A 5 -31.63 -2.27 -40.46
CA ILE A 5 -31.09 -1.20 -39.61
C ILE A 5 -31.14 -1.68 -38.15
N THR A 6 -30.04 -1.57 -37.40
CA THR A 6 -30.07 -1.54 -35.92
C THR A 6 -28.71 -1.03 -35.43
N ALA A 7 -28.64 0.23 -35.04
CA ALA A 7 -28.90 0.72 -33.67
C ALA A 7 -27.57 0.92 -32.93
N SER A 8 -27.12 2.17 -32.99
CA SER A 8 -26.15 2.77 -32.09
C SER A 8 -26.58 2.49 -30.65
N THR A 9 -25.87 1.61 -29.95
CA THR A 9 -26.04 1.38 -28.52
C THR A 9 -24.78 1.85 -27.81
N PHE A 10 -24.82 3.12 -27.43
CA PHE A 10 -24.07 3.69 -26.32
C PHE A 10 -24.20 2.74 -25.11
N PHE A 11 -23.19 1.91 -24.85
CA PHE A 11 -23.11 1.18 -23.60
C PHE A 11 -22.63 2.18 -22.54
N LEU A 12 -23.61 2.75 -21.85
CA LEU A 12 -23.44 3.62 -20.69
C LEU A 12 -22.49 2.94 -19.70
N LEU A 13 -21.30 3.51 -19.54
CA LEU A 13 -20.42 3.24 -18.40
C LEU A 13 -21.20 3.62 -17.15
N PHE A 14 -21.81 2.64 -16.50
CA PHE A 14 -22.38 2.78 -15.18
C PHE A 14 -21.21 2.92 -14.19
N GLN A 15 -20.63 4.12 -14.12
CA GLN A 15 -19.72 4.51 -13.06
C GLN A 15 -20.54 4.51 -11.76
N HIS A 16 -20.51 3.38 -11.05
CA HIS A 16 -20.80 3.36 -9.63
C HIS A 16 -19.72 4.20 -8.95
N SER A 17 -19.96 5.51 -8.91
CA SER A 17 -19.29 6.41 -7.99
C SER A 17 -19.84 6.06 -6.62
N ILE A 18 -19.24 5.05 -5.99
CA ILE A 18 -19.38 4.86 -4.55
C ILE A 18 -18.65 6.06 -3.95
N SER A 19 -19.38 7.17 -3.77
CA SER A 19 -18.95 8.23 -2.86
C SER A 19 -18.96 7.60 -1.47
N THR A 20 -17.84 6.96 -1.14
CA THR A 20 -17.49 6.79 0.26
C THR A 20 -17.40 8.21 0.82
N PRO A 21 -18.11 8.53 1.92
CA PRO A 21 -17.87 9.78 2.60
C PRO A 21 -16.41 9.75 3.04
N SER A 22 -15.55 10.46 2.31
CA SER A 22 -14.22 10.79 2.77
C SER A 22 -14.42 11.64 4.01
N ILE A 23 -14.27 11.03 5.19
CA ILE A 23 -14.17 11.77 6.44
C ILE A 23 -12.92 12.61 6.27
N LEU A 24 -13.11 13.89 5.97
CA LEU A 24 -12.03 14.82 5.75
C LEU A 24 -11.47 15.14 7.13
N ALA A 25 -10.40 14.42 7.50
CA ALA A 25 -9.66 14.64 8.72
C ALA A 25 -9.21 16.12 8.72
N THR A 26 -9.87 16.92 9.56
CA THR A 26 -9.67 18.38 9.64
C THR A 26 -9.17 18.80 11.02
N THR A 27 -9.27 17.91 12.01
CA THR A 27 -8.81 18.09 13.38
C THR A 27 -7.57 17.25 13.65
N GLU A 28 -6.69 17.72 14.52
CA GLU A 28 -5.53 16.94 14.94
C GLU A 28 -5.91 15.88 15.98
N CYS A 29 -5.30 14.71 15.90
CA CYS A 29 -5.44 13.67 16.91
C CYS A 29 -4.81 14.11 18.23
N SER A 30 -5.35 13.63 19.36
CA SER A 30 -4.71 13.84 20.66
C SER A 30 -3.31 13.20 20.73
N LEU A 31 -2.49 13.67 21.67
CA LEU A 31 -1.15 13.14 21.86
C LEU A 31 -1.16 11.65 22.23
N ASP A 32 -2.14 11.21 23.03
CA ASP A 32 -2.27 9.81 23.46
C ASP A 32 -2.54 8.85 22.28
N VAL A 33 -3.20 9.34 21.23
CA VAL A 33 -3.45 8.57 20.00
C VAL A 33 -2.25 8.68 19.06
N SER A 34 -1.71 9.88 18.90
CA SER A 34 -0.67 10.14 17.91
C SER A 34 0.70 9.57 18.30
N TYR A 35 1.07 9.58 19.58
CA TYR A 35 2.41 9.17 20.03
C TYR A 35 2.73 7.69 19.77
N PRO A 36 1.85 6.72 20.09
CA PRO A 36 2.09 5.32 19.77
C PRO A 36 2.22 5.06 18.27
N ILE A 37 1.41 5.75 17.45
CA ILE A 37 1.45 5.63 15.99
C ILE A 37 2.80 6.11 15.44
N LYS A 38 3.27 7.28 15.88
CA LYS A 38 4.58 7.81 15.48
C LYS A 38 5.71 6.88 15.90
N THR A 39 5.63 6.35 17.13
CA THR A 39 6.63 5.40 17.66
C THR A 39 6.76 4.17 16.76
N ILE A 40 5.64 3.60 16.30
CA ILE A 40 5.68 2.46 15.38
C ILE A 40 6.21 2.89 14.01
N LEU A 41 5.79 4.04 13.48
CA LEU A 41 6.27 4.55 12.20
C LEU A 41 7.78 4.79 12.17
N ASP A 42 8.35 5.27 13.27
CA ASP A 42 9.78 5.51 13.46
C ASP A 42 10.54 4.28 13.98
N ASP A 43 9.90 3.10 14.06
CA ASP A 43 10.57 1.85 14.45
C ASP A 43 11.36 1.28 13.25
N GLY A 44 12.50 1.90 12.97
CA GLY A 44 13.43 1.48 11.93
C GLY A 44 13.94 0.05 12.12
N ASN A 45 13.99 -0.47 13.35
CA ASN A 45 14.42 -1.85 13.60
C ASN A 45 13.34 -2.86 13.18
N LEU A 46 12.08 -2.58 13.51
CA LEU A 46 10.93 -3.38 13.08
C LEU A 46 10.88 -3.52 11.56
N PHE A 47 11.06 -2.43 10.82
CA PHE A 47 11.01 -2.46 9.35
C PHE A 47 12.34 -2.82 8.68
N GLY A 48 13.49 -2.53 9.28
CA GLY A 48 14.81 -2.79 8.70
C GLY A 48 15.20 -4.27 8.74
N THR A 49 14.74 -4.99 9.78
CA THR A 49 15.02 -6.42 9.97
C THR A 49 13.98 -7.33 9.33
N CYS A 50 12.79 -6.81 9.00
CA CYS A 50 11.67 -7.65 8.60
C CYS A 50 11.92 -8.42 7.30
N ALA A 51 12.73 -7.90 6.37
CA ALA A 51 13.02 -8.56 5.10
C ALA A 51 14.24 -9.49 5.17
N VAL A 52 14.95 -9.58 6.31
CA VAL A 52 16.20 -10.34 6.43
C VAL A 52 15.96 -11.83 6.20
N GLU A 53 14.90 -12.40 6.76
CA GLU A 53 14.58 -13.83 6.57
C GLU A 53 14.25 -14.17 5.11
N PHE A 54 13.70 -13.22 4.36
CA PHE A 54 13.25 -13.42 2.98
C PHE A 54 14.32 -13.10 1.94
N SER A 55 15.16 -12.10 2.21
CA SER A 55 16.13 -11.55 1.25
C SER A 55 17.59 -11.72 1.67
N GLY A 56 17.86 -12.12 2.91
CA GLY A 56 19.21 -12.23 3.49
C GLY A 56 19.89 -10.89 3.74
N VAL A 57 19.21 -9.76 3.51
CA VAL A 57 19.79 -8.42 3.57
C VAL A 57 19.05 -7.58 4.60
N HIS A 58 19.81 -6.96 5.50
CA HIS A 58 19.31 -5.90 6.37
C HIS A 58 19.17 -4.62 5.56
N ILE A 59 18.01 -3.98 5.63
CA ILE A 59 17.76 -2.72 4.94
C ILE A 59 17.85 -1.59 5.96
N ASP A 60 18.68 -0.58 5.68
CA ASP A 60 18.77 0.59 6.56
C ASP A 60 17.50 1.44 6.41
N ILE A 61 16.72 1.49 7.49
CA ILE A 61 15.43 2.15 7.57
C ILE A 61 15.38 2.85 8.93
N ARG A 62 14.97 4.11 8.93
CA ARG A 62 14.70 4.89 10.14
C ARG A 62 13.20 5.03 10.39
N SER A 63 12.40 5.03 9.33
CA SER A 63 10.94 5.06 9.41
C SER A 63 10.29 4.23 8.32
N LEU A 64 9.04 3.82 8.51
CA LEU A 64 8.25 3.11 7.50
C LEU A 64 8.26 3.82 6.14
N PHE A 65 8.24 5.15 6.12
CA PHE A 65 8.17 5.91 4.89
C PHE A 65 9.49 5.95 4.10
N ASP A 66 10.61 5.55 4.70
CA ASP A 66 11.89 5.43 3.97
C ASP A 66 11.81 4.35 2.90
N VAL A 67 10.89 3.38 3.05
CA VAL A 67 10.60 2.33 2.07
C VAL A 67 10.18 2.93 0.71
N LEU A 68 9.58 4.11 0.69
CA LEU A 68 9.20 4.80 -0.56
C LEU A 68 10.42 5.26 -1.38
N SER A 69 11.61 5.34 -0.76
CA SER A 69 12.86 5.69 -1.44
C SER A 69 13.62 4.47 -1.97
N PHE A 70 13.10 3.25 -1.76
CA PHE A 70 13.78 2.03 -2.16
C PHE A 70 13.91 1.88 -3.66
N SER A 71 14.92 1.10 -4.07
CA SER A 71 14.95 0.53 -5.41
C SER A 71 13.69 -0.33 -5.62
N LYS A 72 13.22 -0.44 -6.86
CA LYS A 72 12.05 -1.31 -7.19
C LYS A 72 12.22 -2.74 -6.66
N ARG A 73 13.46 -3.25 -6.66
CA ARG A 73 13.80 -4.59 -6.18
C ARG A 73 13.64 -4.71 -4.67
N ASP A 74 14.16 -3.74 -3.91
CA ASP A 74 14.11 -3.77 -2.46
C ASP A 74 12.71 -3.45 -1.93
N PHE A 75 11.99 -2.56 -2.63
CA PHE A 75 10.57 -2.34 -2.39
C PHE A 75 9.76 -3.63 -2.58
N LEU A 76 9.97 -4.36 -3.69
CA LEU A 76 9.29 -5.64 -3.92
C LEU A 76 9.66 -6.68 -2.85
N ARG A 77 10.93 -6.76 -2.41
CA ARG A 77 11.35 -7.66 -1.33
C ARG A 77 10.65 -7.33 -0.02
N PHE A 78 10.60 -6.05 0.35
CA PHE A 78 9.84 -5.59 1.51
C PHE A 78 8.37 -5.99 1.40
N CYS A 79 7.73 -5.75 0.25
CA CYS A 79 6.31 -6.06 0.05
C CYS A 79 6.00 -7.56 0.00
N ARG A 80 6.93 -8.41 -0.45
CA ARG A 80 6.76 -9.88 -0.44
C ARG A 80 7.02 -10.49 0.93
N ALA A 81 7.80 -9.83 1.80
CA ALA A 81 8.12 -10.35 3.13
C ALA A 81 6.91 -10.23 4.08
N PRO A 82 6.30 -11.34 4.54
CA PRO A 82 5.13 -11.28 5.44
C PRO A 82 5.44 -10.60 6.78
N SER A 83 6.67 -10.78 7.26
CA SER A 83 7.25 -10.11 8.43
C SER A 83 7.29 -8.58 8.29
N CYS A 84 7.34 -8.04 7.07
CA CYS A 84 7.28 -6.60 6.82
C CYS A 84 5.84 -6.09 6.70
N ILE A 85 5.02 -6.78 5.92
CA ILE A 85 3.67 -6.30 5.58
C ILE A 85 2.65 -6.52 6.70
N LYS A 86 2.81 -7.54 7.54
CA LYS A 86 1.91 -7.74 8.70
C LYS A 86 1.97 -6.54 9.67
N PRO A 87 3.14 -6.04 10.09
CA PRO A 87 3.23 -4.81 10.87
C PRO A 87 2.57 -3.60 10.20
N VAL A 88 2.79 -3.38 8.90
CA VAL A 88 2.18 -2.27 8.15
C VAL A 88 0.65 -2.36 8.17
N LYS A 89 0.10 -3.57 7.95
CA LYS A 89 -1.35 -3.80 8.03
C LYS A 89 -1.89 -3.55 9.44
N SER A 90 -1.20 -4.01 10.46
CA SER A 90 -1.59 -3.81 11.87
C SER A 90 -1.57 -2.33 12.24
N LEU A 91 -0.56 -1.59 11.77
CA LEU A 91 -0.47 -0.15 11.95
C LEU A 91 -1.64 0.56 11.27
N LEU A 92 -1.94 0.23 10.00
CA LEU A 92 -3.08 0.80 9.28
C LEU A 92 -4.41 0.63 10.03
N GLN A 93 -4.62 -0.52 10.66
CA GLN A 93 -5.83 -0.78 11.46
C GLN A 93 -5.89 0.02 12.76
N THR A 94 -4.76 0.55 13.22
CA THR A 94 -4.65 1.31 14.47
C THR A 94 -4.73 2.82 14.23
N ILE A 95 -4.39 3.28 13.03
CA ILE A 95 -4.40 4.72 12.72
C ILE A 95 -5.84 5.21 12.54
N PRO A 96 -6.30 6.21 13.32
CA PRO A 96 -7.61 6.82 13.12
C PRO A 96 -7.70 7.49 11.75
N SER A 97 -8.86 7.36 11.10
CA SER A 97 -9.13 7.96 9.79
C SER A 97 -9.80 9.33 9.87
N ASP A 98 -10.21 9.75 11.07
CA ASP A 98 -11.00 10.96 11.31
C ASP A 98 -10.18 12.15 11.83
N CYS A 99 -8.87 11.98 12.06
CA CYS A 99 -7.99 13.04 12.54
C CYS A 99 -6.59 13.01 11.88
N LEU A 100 -5.95 14.17 11.84
CA LEU A 100 -4.61 14.37 11.31
C LEU A 100 -3.56 14.18 12.41
N ILE A 101 -2.44 13.56 12.07
CA ILE A 101 -1.34 13.37 13.00
C ILE A 101 -0.19 14.29 12.60
N VAL A 102 0.26 15.14 13.54
CA VAL A 102 1.45 15.98 13.34
C VAL A 102 2.69 15.09 13.33
N TYR A 103 3.26 14.85 12.16
CA TYR A 103 4.42 14.00 11.96
C TYR A 103 5.51 14.77 11.22
N HIS A 104 6.72 14.80 11.78
CA HIS A 104 7.84 15.65 11.34
C HIS A 104 7.45 17.14 11.15
N GLY A 105 6.64 17.68 12.06
CA GLY A 105 6.25 19.09 12.07
C GLY A 105 5.08 19.46 11.15
N THR A 106 4.46 18.49 10.48
CA THR A 106 3.33 18.72 9.57
C THR A 106 2.13 17.85 9.94
N ALA A 107 0.92 18.39 9.86
CA ALA A 107 -0.31 17.61 10.05
C ALA A 107 -0.57 16.74 8.81
N ARG A 108 -0.61 15.41 9.00
CA ARG A 108 -0.67 14.42 7.91
C ARG A 108 -1.81 13.43 8.13
N ASN A 109 -2.41 12.99 7.02
CA ASN A 109 -3.36 11.88 7.04
C ASN A 109 -2.59 10.55 6.98
N LEU A 110 -2.05 10.12 8.11
CA LEU A 110 -1.23 8.91 8.16
C LEU A 110 -2.04 7.65 7.83
N SER A 111 -3.37 7.65 8.02
CA SER A 111 -4.24 6.53 7.63
C SER A 111 -4.21 6.36 6.12
N GLU A 112 -4.38 7.46 5.38
CA GLU A 112 -4.36 7.47 3.92
C GLU A 112 -2.97 7.16 3.35
N GLU A 113 -1.91 7.72 3.94
CA GLU A 113 -0.54 7.48 3.48
C GLU A 113 -0.08 6.03 3.69
N VAL A 114 -0.35 5.45 4.87
CA VAL A 114 -0.02 4.04 5.15
C VAL A 114 -0.91 3.12 4.33
N SER A 115 -2.17 3.48 4.10
CA SER A 115 -3.06 2.76 3.18
C SER A 115 -2.52 2.76 1.76
N ALA A 116 -2.07 3.91 1.26
CA ALA A 116 -1.48 4.05 -0.07
C ALA A 116 -0.23 3.16 -0.21
N LEU A 117 0.67 3.16 0.78
CA LEU A 117 1.83 2.27 0.81
C LEU A 117 1.42 0.79 0.77
N TYR A 118 0.45 0.39 1.60
CA TYR A 118 -0.04 -0.98 1.64
C TYR A 118 -0.65 -1.43 0.30
N HIS A 119 -1.42 -0.56 -0.36
CA HIS A 119 -1.98 -0.82 -1.68
C HIS A 119 -0.92 -0.89 -2.77
N GLN A 120 0.08 -0.01 -2.74
CA GLN A 120 1.23 -0.09 -3.66
C GLN A 120 1.96 -1.42 -3.51
N CYS A 121 2.14 -1.91 -2.28
CA CYS A 121 2.71 -3.24 -2.04
C CYS A 121 1.89 -4.36 -2.70
N ALA A 122 0.57 -4.36 -2.54
CA ALA A 122 -0.29 -5.36 -3.19
C ALA A 122 -0.17 -5.31 -4.72
N GLN A 123 -0.08 -4.10 -5.30
CA GLN A 123 0.06 -3.92 -6.74
C GLN A 123 1.39 -4.46 -7.28
N VAL A 124 2.53 -4.15 -6.63
CA VAL A 124 3.84 -4.60 -7.10
C VAL A 124 4.01 -6.10 -6.94
N VAL A 125 3.50 -6.70 -5.85
CA VAL A 125 3.51 -8.15 -5.63
C VAL A 125 2.66 -8.83 -6.70
N GLY A 126 1.40 -8.39 -6.89
CA GLY A 126 0.52 -9.00 -7.89
C GLY A 126 1.00 -8.86 -9.33
N THR A 127 1.77 -7.81 -9.65
CA THR A 127 2.41 -7.66 -10.97
C THR A 127 3.59 -8.61 -11.13
N ALA A 128 4.42 -8.75 -10.09
CA ALA A 128 5.57 -9.64 -10.10
C ALA A 128 5.14 -11.11 -10.17
N ASP A 129 4.12 -11.51 -9.40
CA ASP A 129 3.62 -12.89 -9.39
C ASP A 129 3.07 -13.31 -10.76
N LYS A 130 2.32 -12.44 -11.45
CA LYS A 130 1.88 -12.69 -12.83
C LYS A 130 3.05 -12.87 -13.80
N THR A 131 4.10 -12.08 -13.62
CA THR A 131 5.30 -12.16 -14.49
C THR A 131 6.03 -13.48 -14.26
N ASP A 132 6.12 -13.91 -12.99
CA ASP A 132 6.72 -15.19 -12.60
C ASP A 132 5.90 -16.37 -13.18
N GLU A 133 4.56 -16.30 -13.12
CA GLU A 133 3.66 -17.28 -13.75
C GLU A 133 3.84 -17.34 -15.27
N ASP A 134 3.80 -16.20 -15.97
CA ASP A 134 3.99 -16.12 -17.43
C ASP A 134 5.33 -16.72 -17.86
N TYR A 135 6.39 -16.48 -17.08
CA TYR A 135 7.70 -17.08 -17.30
C TYR A 135 7.65 -18.61 -17.14
N VAL A 136 6.99 -19.11 -16.10
CA VAL A 136 6.85 -20.56 -15.90
C VAL A 136 6.11 -21.20 -17.07
N TYR A 137 4.99 -20.62 -17.51
CA TYR A 137 4.21 -21.11 -18.65
C TYR A 137 5.03 -21.14 -19.94
N ARG A 138 5.82 -20.09 -20.22
CA ARG A 138 6.56 -19.96 -21.47
C ARG A 138 7.79 -20.85 -21.58
N TYR A 139 8.37 -21.29 -20.47
CA TYR A 139 9.65 -22.02 -20.47
C TYR A 139 9.59 -23.44 -19.93
N PHE A 140 8.49 -23.85 -19.27
CA PHE A 140 8.36 -25.19 -18.69
C PHE A 140 7.16 -25.99 -19.20
N LEU A 141 6.31 -25.41 -20.05
CA LEU A 141 5.15 -26.09 -20.64
C LEU A 141 5.18 -26.14 -22.19
N ASP A 142 6.28 -25.71 -22.79
CA ASP A 142 6.68 -25.99 -24.18
C ASP A 142 7.71 -27.13 -24.22
#